data_AF-A0A315VHG7-F1
#
_entry.id   AF-A0A315VHG7-F1
#
_cell.length_a   1.000
_cell.length_b   1.000
_cell.length_c   1.000
_cell.angle_alpha   90.00
_cell.angle_beta   90.00
_cell.angle_gamma   90.00
#
_symmetry.space_group_name_H-M   'P 1'
#
loop_
_entity.id
_entity.type
_entity.pdbx_description
1 polymer ?
#
loop_
_entity_poly.entity_id
_entity_poly.type
_entity_poly.pdbx_seq_one_letter_code
_entity_poly.pdbx_strand_id
1 'polypeptide(L)'
;MVITDCIDSVWIPRPRMCVLKREEGETYGFNLRVERDRHGHVIRNVVLGGIAARGGLRDGDRLLEVNNCYVDDVPHAEVAKKIKLSGQQLCMLVLDGEEYEQAVAGGQDLRLLSTILDEEPCKPPRLCHITKEPGSGLGISFTALEGEKGRFSVNLVKGSAAEKAGVRKGDHLVWMNGVMVSHLTHSALSRMMKKCENSITILVIDSESEKIYMQRKMPILPAMATPNKLPFRARKLRLISGPEGYGFLLRLEKTPSGNAYHVLREVDSGSPAERAGMQDGEILLEVNGESVDSLRHDEIVERVRLSGKQVFITTISQSGLGFYNQLGLSPLLFCDSETAEKKMEEINVELSPKGNNGLSGSRLCTVKKDPLGFGFRLDSLPQRRGTFISEVGSGGSGQRAGLAVGDVVLEVNGNNVEEKYLADVINLVKNGGSCISLLVMERTSYDKQKEKERSASNVTDS
;
A
#
# COMPACT_ATOMS: atom_id res chain seq x y z
N MET A 1 -2.12 57.98 13.57
CA MET A 1 -2.79 56.89 12.83
C MET A 1 -2.08 55.62 13.23
N VAL A 2 -2.66 54.89 14.19
CA VAL A 2 -2.10 53.62 14.68
C VAL A 2 -2.44 52.59 13.61
N ILE A 3 -1.44 52.13 12.87
CA ILE A 3 -1.56 50.92 12.07
C ILE A 3 -1.23 49.78 13.03
N THR A 4 -2.27 49.16 13.57
CA THR A 4 -2.14 47.91 14.31
C THR A 4 -1.71 46.82 13.33
N ASP A 5 -0.48 46.32 13.49
CA ASP A 5 -0.03 45.06 12.92
C ASP A 5 -0.86 43.93 13.54
N CYS A 6 -1.99 43.60 12.92
CA CYS A 6 -2.64 42.31 13.10
C CYS A 6 -1.91 41.31 12.20
N ILE A 7 -0.80 40.75 12.69
CA ILE A 7 -0.32 39.47 12.16
C ILE A 7 -1.34 38.45 12.66
N ASP A 8 -2.32 38.13 11.81
CA ASP A 8 -3.25 37.03 12.05
C ASP A 8 -2.43 35.81 12.44
N SER A 9 -2.63 35.35 13.67
CA SER A 9 -2.00 34.14 14.17
C SER A 9 -2.52 33.00 13.30
N VAL A 10 -1.71 32.52 12.35
CA VAL A 10 -2.06 31.44 11.45
C VAL A 10 -2.52 30.27 12.32
N TRP A 11 -3.81 29.97 12.25
CA TRP A 11 -4.38 28.84 12.97
C TRP A 11 -3.86 27.54 12.34
N ILE A 12 -3.18 26.72 13.14
CA ILE A 12 -2.56 25.46 12.70
C ILE A 12 -3.40 24.32 13.30
N PRO A 13 -4.06 23.50 12.46
CA PRO A 13 -4.81 22.33 12.91
C PRO A 13 -3.90 21.36 13.67
N ARG A 14 -4.44 20.69 14.70
CA ARG A 14 -3.64 19.83 15.59
C ARG A 14 -4.06 18.37 15.47
N PRO A 15 -3.44 17.61 14.56
CA PRO A 15 -3.75 16.21 14.43
C PRO A 15 -3.35 15.43 15.70
N ARG A 16 -4.08 14.35 15.97
CA ARG A 16 -3.94 13.49 17.15
C ARG A 16 -3.53 12.09 16.70
N MET A 17 -2.49 11.56 17.32
CA MET A 17 -2.05 10.19 17.12
C MET A 17 -2.84 9.24 18.02
N CYS A 18 -3.56 8.31 17.42
CA CYS A 18 -4.36 7.29 18.09
C CYS A 18 -3.74 5.90 17.86
N VAL A 19 -3.31 5.25 18.93
CA VAL A 19 -2.73 3.91 18.89
C VAL A 19 -3.71 2.92 19.51
N LEU A 20 -4.26 2.04 18.68
CA LEU A 20 -5.25 1.06 19.07
C LEU A 20 -4.59 -0.32 19.20
N LYS A 21 -4.81 -0.97 20.33
CA LYS A 21 -4.35 -2.34 20.60
C LYS A 21 -5.55 -3.20 20.98
N ARG A 22 -5.73 -4.31 20.28
CA ARG A 22 -6.82 -5.26 20.50
C ARG A 22 -6.26 -6.67 20.67
N GLU A 23 -6.98 -7.51 21.39
CA GLU A 23 -6.71 -8.95 21.43
C GLU A 23 -7.33 -9.66 20.23
N GLU A 24 -6.99 -10.93 20.06
CA GLU A 24 -7.56 -11.78 19.02
C GLU A 24 -9.08 -11.94 19.24
N GLY A 25 -9.87 -11.74 18.18
CA GLY A 25 -11.34 -11.79 18.24
C GLY A 25 -12.02 -10.48 18.68
N GLU A 26 -11.28 -9.52 19.24
CA GLU A 26 -11.84 -8.21 19.57
C GLU A 26 -12.00 -7.33 18.31
N THR A 27 -12.87 -6.32 18.36
CA THR A 27 -12.94 -5.27 17.34
C THR A 27 -12.31 -3.99 17.90
N TYR A 28 -11.84 -3.10 17.02
CA TYR A 28 -11.34 -1.80 17.47
C TYR A 28 -12.44 -0.89 18.06
N GLY A 29 -13.72 -1.17 17.81
CA GLY A 29 -14.84 -0.43 18.39
C GLY A 29 -15.12 0.92 17.75
N PHE A 30 -15.00 1.03 16.42
CA PHE A 30 -15.41 2.20 15.64
C PHE A 30 -15.87 1.78 14.23
N ASN A 31 -16.58 2.66 13.54
CA ASN A 31 -16.94 2.53 12.13
C ASN A 31 -16.22 3.60 11.30
N LEU A 32 -15.64 3.19 10.17
CA LEU A 32 -15.17 4.10 9.13
C LEU A 32 -16.31 4.35 8.14
N ARG A 33 -16.55 5.62 7.77
CA ARG A 33 -17.58 5.98 6.79
C ARG A 33 -17.07 7.02 5.79
N VAL A 34 -17.74 7.07 4.64
CA VAL A 34 -17.77 8.25 3.76
C VAL A 34 -19.17 8.82 3.85
N GLU A 35 -19.28 10.11 4.11
CA GLU A 35 -20.56 10.83 4.20
C GLU A 35 -20.80 11.62 2.92
N ARG A 36 -22.07 11.82 2.54
CA ARG A 36 -22.41 12.63 1.35
C ARG A 36 -21.91 14.06 1.55
N ASP A 37 -21.39 14.64 0.48
CA ASP A 37 -20.94 16.04 0.42
C ASP A 37 -19.84 16.41 1.42
N ARG A 38 -19.10 15.41 1.92
CA ARG A 38 -17.98 15.58 2.86
C ARG A 38 -16.72 14.93 2.30
N HIS A 39 -15.60 15.63 2.41
CA HIS A 39 -14.29 15.11 2.03
C HIS A 39 -13.73 14.13 3.08
N GLY A 40 -12.89 13.21 2.61
CA GLY A 40 -12.14 12.28 3.44
C GLY A 40 -12.97 11.17 4.09
N HIS A 41 -12.37 10.52 5.09
CA HIS A 41 -12.99 9.43 5.84
C HIS A 41 -13.33 9.84 7.27
N VAL A 42 -14.52 9.42 7.70
CA VAL A 42 -15.10 9.83 8.99
C VAL A 42 -15.11 8.67 9.96
N ILE A 43 -14.67 8.92 11.19
CA ILE A 43 -14.84 8.02 12.32
C ILE A 43 -16.24 8.25 12.92
N ARG A 44 -16.99 7.17 13.09
CA ARG A 44 -18.32 7.18 13.72
C ARG A 44 -18.51 5.97 14.63
N ASN A 45 -19.51 6.03 15.48
CA ASN A 45 -19.92 4.93 16.36
C ASN A 45 -18.76 4.40 17.22
N VAL A 46 -17.91 5.30 17.72
CA VAL A 46 -16.86 4.98 18.67
C VAL A 46 -17.51 4.44 19.95
N VAL A 47 -17.24 3.18 20.26
CA VAL A 47 -17.80 2.49 21.41
C VAL A 47 -17.25 3.14 22.69
N LEU A 48 -18.15 3.64 23.54
CA LEU A 48 -17.78 4.27 24.81
C LEU A 48 -16.96 3.31 25.68
N GLY A 49 -15.78 3.77 26.10
CA GLY A 49 -14.86 2.95 26.89
C GLY A 49 -14.21 1.79 26.13
N GLY A 50 -14.49 1.61 24.83
CA GLY A 50 -13.88 0.60 23.97
C GLY A 50 -12.44 0.93 23.55
N ILE A 51 -11.83 0.07 22.74
CA ILE A 51 -10.42 0.20 22.32
C ILE A 51 -10.16 1.53 21.61
N ALA A 52 -10.99 1.90 20.62
CA ALA A 52 -10.90 3.18 19.91
C ALA A 52 -10.97 4.39 20.86
N ALA A 53 -11.97 4.42 21.74
CA ALA A 53 -12.15 5.50 22.70
C ALA A 53 -10.95 5.63 23.66
N ARG A 54 -10.45 4.51 24.20
CA ARG A 54 -9.27 4.48 25.08
C ARG A 54 -7.99 4.89 24.34
N GLY A 55 -7.92 4.64 23.04
CA GLY A 55 -6.85 5.11 22.15
C GLY A 55 -6.97 6.58 21.74
N GLY A 56 -8.00 7.30 22.22
CA GLY A 56 -8.19 8.73 22.00
C GLY A 56 -9.00 9.08 20.75
N LEU A 57 -9.52 8.08 20.03
CA LEU A 57 -10.35 8.28 18.84
C LEU A 57 -11.73 8.82 19.25
N ARG A 58 -12.28 9.77 18.50
CA ARG A 58 -13.58 10.39 18.79
C ARG A 58 -14.53 10.30 17.60
N ASP A 59 -15.82 10.33 17.90
CA ASP A 59 -16.85 10.44 16.88
C ASP A 59 -16.76 11.79 16.17
N GLY A 60 -16.75 11.76 14.83
CA GLY A 60 -16.57 12.95 13.99
C GLY A 60 -15.14 13.18 13.53
N ASP A 61 -14.15 12.47 14.10
CA ASP A 61 -12.76 12.56 13.68
C ASP A 61 -12.59 12.23 12.19
N ARG A 62 -11.67 12.92 11.54
CA ARG A 62 -11.29 12.76 10.14
C ARG A 62 -9.96 12.04 10.06
N LEU A 63 -9.93 10.95 9.30
CA LEU A 63 -8.78 10.07 9.22
C LEU A 63 -7.78 10.57 8.18
N LEU A 64 -6.59 10.97 8.64
CA LEU A 64 -5.50 11.46 7.78
C LEU A 64 -4.50 10.34 7.44
N GLU A 65 -4.10 9.53 8.42
CA GLU A 65 -3.13 8.44 8.20
C GLU A 65 -3.54 7.12 8.85
N VAL A 66 -3.13 6.02 8.22
CA VAL A 66 -3.16 4.66 8.77
C VAL A 66 -1.76 4.06 8.65
N ASN A 67 -1.16 3.72 9.78
CA ASN A 67 0.20 3.17 9.88
C ASN A 67 1.23 3.95 9.03
N ASN A 68 1.31 5.27 9.27
CA ASN A 68 2.24 6.17 8.58
C ASN A 68 2.03 6.26 7.05
N CYS A 69 0.85 5.84 6.56
CA CYS A 69 0.41 6.08 5.18
C CYS A 69 -0.69 7.12 5.20
N TYR A 70 -0.54 8.20 4.43
CA TYR A 70 -1.62 9.15 4.17
C TYR A 70 -2.79 8.45 3.45
N VAL A 71 -4.02 8.71 3.90
CA VAL A 71 -5.22 8.02 3.41
C VAL A 71 -6.42 8.92 3.10
N ASP A 72 -6.32 10.23 3.28
CA ASP A 72 -7.48 11.13 3.11
C ASP A 72 -8.06 11.10 1.68
N ASP A 73 -7.20 10.93 0.67
CA ASP A 73 -7.56 10.84 -0.75
C ASP A 73 -7.55 9.40 -1.30
N VAL A 74 -7.35 8.41 -0.41
CA VAL A 74 -7.32 6.99 -0.79
C VAL A 74 -8.77 6.46 -0.87
N PRO A 75 -9.10 5.58 -1.84
CA PRO A 75 -10.43 5.00 -1.91
C PRO A 75 -10.82 4.31 -0.59
N HIS A 76 -12.05 4.54 -0.12
CA HIS A 76 -12.52 4.05 1.18
C HIS A 76 -12.32 2.53 1.38
N ALA A 77 -12.52 1.73 0.33
CA ALA A 77 -12.31 0.29 0.38
C ALA A 77 -10.84 -0.08 0.69
N GLU A 78 -9.88 0.65 0.13
CA GLU A 78 -8.45 0.45 0.38
C GLU A 78 -8.06 0.88 1.78
N VAL A 79 -8.64 1.98 2.30
CA VAL A 79 -8.43 2.41 3.68
C VAL A 79 -8.98 1.40 4.67
N ALA A 80 -10.20 0.92 4.44
CA ALA A 80 -10.80 -0.16 5.23
C ALA A 80 -9.94 -1.43 5.18
N LYS A 81 -9.35 -1.76 4.02
CA LYS A 81 -8.41 -2.87 3.88
C LYS A 81 -7.16 -2.64 4.73
N LYS A 82 -6.50 -1.47 4.62
CA LYS A 82 -5.31 -1.13 5.43
C LYS A 82 -5.57 -1.28 6.94
N ILE A 83 -6.71 -0.80 7.42
CA ILE A 83 -7.12 -0.94 8.83
C ILE A 83 -7.30 -2.41 9.22
N LYS A 84 -8.01 -3.21 8.40
CA LYS A 84 -8.23 -4.64 8.68
C LYS A 84 -6.92 -5.43 8.71
N LEU A 85 -6.01 -5.13 7.78
CA LEU A 85 -4.70 -5.79 7.68
C LEU A 85 -3.74 -5.43 8.82
N SER A 86 -4.00 -4.35 9.56
CA SER A 86 -3.14 -3.90 10.67
C SER A 86 -3.10 -4.91 11.83
N GLY A 87 -4.01 -5.89 11.86
CA GLY A 87 -3.97 -7.00 12.80
C GLY A 87 -4.41 -6.56 14.20
N GLN A 88 -3.54 -6.69 15.19
CA GLN A 88 -3.83 -6.38 16.61
C GLN A 88 -3.42 -4.96 17.00
N GLN A 89 -2.54 -4.31 16.23
CA GLN A 89 -2.04 -2.97 16.51
C GLN A 89 -2.28 -2.05 15.31
N LEU A 90 -2.93 -0.93 15.55
CA LEU A 90 -3.29 0.04 14.52
C LEU A 90 -2.89 1.44 14.99
N CYS A 91 -2.17 2.17 14.14
CA CYS A 91 -1.77 3.55 14.38
C CYS A 91 -2.53 4.46 13.41
N MET A 92 -3.23 5.46 13.94
CA MET A 92 -4.05 6.38 13.15
C MET A 92 -3.67 7.82 13.47
N LEU A 93 -3.49 8.65 12.46
CA LEU A 93 -3.44 10.10 12.62
C LEU A 93 -4.81 10.65 12.25
N VAL A 94 -5.46 11.34 13.18
CA VAL A 94 -6.79 11.91 12.98
C VAL A 94 -6.80 13.41 13.25
N LEU A 95 -7.66 14.13 12.56
CA LEU A 95 -7.96 15.52 12.83
C LEU A 95 -9.39 15.64 13.36
N ASP A 96 -9.63 16.62 14.23
CA ASP A 96 -10.99 16.91 14.65
C ASP A 96 -11.86 17.29 13.44
N GLY A 97 -13.14 16.89 13.45
CA GLY A 97 -14.03 17.11 12.32
C GLY A 97 -14.20 18.58 11.95
N GLU A 98 -14.33 19.47 12.94
CA GLU A 98 -14.49 20.91 12.67
C GLU A 98 -13.20 21.53 12.16
N GLU A 99 -12.06 21.14 12.75
CA GLU A 99 -10.73 21.60 12.32
C GLU A 99 -10.43 21.12 10.88
N TYR A 100 -10.82 19.90 10.53
CA TYR A 100 -10.66 19.38 9.18
C TYR A 100 -11.45 20.21 8.15
N GLU A 101 -12.72 20.50 8.41
CA GLU A 101 -13.53 21.28 7.47
C GLU A 101 -12.98 22.70 7.29
N GLN A 102 -12.46 23.32 8.37
CA GLN A 102 -11.79 24.62 8.30
C GLN A 102 -10.50 24.55 7.47
N ALA A 103 -9.69 23.51 7.67
CA ALA A 103 -8.45 23.31 6.92
C ALA A 103 -8.70 23.10 5.43
N VAL A 104 -9.70 22.28 5.08
CA VAL A 104 -10.13 22.05 3.68
C VAL A 104 -10.69 23.32 3.06
N ALA A 105 -11.58 24.04 3.76
CA ALA A 105 -12.14 25.30 3.27
C ALA A 105 -11.06 26.39 3.06
N GLY A 106 -10.03 26.39 3.90
CA GLY A 106 -8.86 27.25 3.78
C GLY A 106 -7.86 26.80 2.70
N GLY A 107 -8.10 25.69 2.01
CA GLY A 107 -7.19 25.15 0.99
C GLY A 107 -5.85 24.68 1.55
N GLN A 108 -5.78 24.34 2.84
CA GLN A 108 -4.57 23.83 3.47
C GLN A 108 -4.24 22.43 2.94
N ASP A 109 -2.96 22.16 2.69
CA ASP A 109 -2.51 20.81 2.35
C ASP A 109 -2.47 19.94 3.62
N LEU A 110 -3.45 19.06 3.77
CA LEU A 110 -3.55 18.16 4.92
C LEU A 110 -2.39 17.13 4.96
N ARG A 111 -1.72 16.87 3.84
CA ARG A 111 -0.47 16.08 3.83
C ARG A 111 0.66 16.81 4.53
N LEU A 112 0.63 18.15 4.49
CA LEU A 112 1.56 18.96 5.28
C LEU A 112 1.25 18.85 6.76
N LEU A 113 -0.01 18.74 7.20
CA LEU A 113 -0.30 18.45 8.63
C LEU A 113 0.26 17.09 9.10
N SER A 114 0.41 16.16 8.16
CA SER A 114 1.06 14.87 8.31
C SER A 114 2.61 14.97 8.36
N THR A 115 3.18 16.02 7.78
CA THR A 115 4.64 16.26 7.64
C THR A 115 5.18 17.49 8.38
N ILE A 116 4.34 18.33 9.01
CA ILE A 116 4.70 19.53 9.82
C ILE A 116 5.60 19.18 11.02
N LEU A 117 5.88 17.89 11.24
CA LEU A 117 6.83 17.41 12.22
C LEU A 117 8.25 17.14 11.67
N ASP A 118 8.51 17.26 10.36
CA ASP A 118 9.80 16.86 9.76
C ASP A 118 10.49 17.98 8.96
N GLU A 119 11.73 18.26 9.35
CA GLU A 119 12.75 18.87 8.47
C GLU A 119 13.50 17.78 7.65
N GLU A 120 13.34 16.48 7.97
CA GLU A 120 14.15 15.37 7.43
C GLU A 120 13.33 14.11 7.05
N PRO A 121 13.71 13.36 6.00
CA PRO A 121 12.96 12.20 5.52
C PRO A 121 13.05 10.99 6.46
N CYS A 122 11.90 10.60 7.05
CA CYS A 122 11.77 9.41 7.89
C CYS A 122 11.73 8.11 7.06
N LYS A 123 12.67 7.17 7.28
CA LYS A 123 12.69 5.88 6.57
C LYS A 123 11.75 4.86 7.25
N PRO A 124 11.07 3.99 6.50
CA PRO A 124 10.26 2.94 7.08
C PRO A 124 11.14 1.88 7.80
N PRO A 125 10.62 1.23 8.85
CA PRO A 125 11.29 0.09 9.47
C PRO A 125 11.39 -1.08 8.47
N ARG A 126 12.29 -2.02 8.75
CA ARG A 126 12.53 -3.20 7.90
C ARG A 126 12.15 -4.47 8.66
N LEU A 127 11.32 -5.31 8.04
CA LEU A 127 10.99 -6.63 8.56
C LEU A 127 11.86 -7.68 7.86
N CYS A 128 12.94 -8.09 8.52
CA CYS A 128 13.96 -8.95 7.95
C CYS A 128 13.77 -10.39 8.44
N HIS A 129 13.66 -11.34 7.51
CA HIS A 129 13.79 -12.76 7.83
C HIS A 129 15.22 -13.23 7.54
N ILE A 130 15.89 -13.72 8.57
CA ILE A 130 17.28 -14.17 8.53
C ILE A 130 17.28 -15.69 8.65
N THR A 131 17.82 -16.37 7.66
CA THR A 131 18.03 -17.82 7.70
C THR A 131 19.50 -18.11 7.94
N LYS A 132 19.79 -18.98 8.92
CA LYS A 132 21.14 -19.36 9.31
C LYS A 132 21.88 -20.00 8.13
N GLU A 133 23.09 -19.52 7.86
CA GLU A 133 23.96 -20.13 6.85
C GLU A 133 24.75 -21.30 7.47
N PRO A 134 24.96 -22.39 6.72
CA PRO A 134 25.78 -23.51 7.17
C PRO A 134 27.20 -23.02 7.53
N GLY A 135 27.61 -23.24 8.78
CA GLY A 135 28.96 -22.90 9.25
C GLY A 135 29.19 -21.45 9.70
N SER A 136 28.31 -20.49 9.39
CA SER A 136 28.53 -19.05 9.69
C SER A 136 27.47 -18.40 10.61
N GLY A 137 26.49 -19.17 11.11
CA GLY A 137 25.49 -18.67 12.05
C GLY A 137 24.53 -17.66 11.42
N LEU A 138 23.85 -16.85 12.24
CA LEU A 138 23.03 -15.73 11.74
C LEU A 138 23.89 -14.49 11.42
N GLY A 139 25.06 -14.37 12.06
CA GLY A 139 25.97 -13.21 11.94
C GLY A 139 25.42 -11.90 12.50
N ILE A 140 24.52 -12.00 13.48
CA ILE A 140 23.91 -10.86 14.18
C ILE A 140 24.03 -11.05 15.70
N SER A 141 24.28 -9.96 16.40
CA SER A 141 24.16 -9.89 17.86
C SER A 141 23.56 -8.55 18.28
N PHE A 142 23.08 -8.47 19.51
CA PHE A 142 22.42 -7.29 20.04
C PHE A 142 23.14 -6.80 21.28
N THR A 143 23.39 -5.50 21.35
CA THR A 143 23.94 -4.83 22.54
C THR A 143 22.86 -3.95 23.15
N ALA A 144 22.61 -4.09 24.45
CA ALA A 144 21.69 -3.18 25.14
C ALA A 144 22.25 -1.75 25.12
N LEU A 145 21.41 -0.77 24.82
CA LEU A 145 21.80 0.64 24.94
C LEU A 145 21.83 1.02 26.41
N GLU A 146 22.91 1.67 26.83
CA GLU A 146 23.16 1.98 28.23
C GLU A 146 22.08 2.93 28.79
N GLY A 147 21.52 2.59 29.97
CA GLY A 147 20.46 3.38 30.61
C GLY A 147 19.06 3.18 30.03
N GLU A 148 18.89 2.40 28.96
CA GLU A 148 17.63 2.32 28.22
C GLU A 148 17.07 0.89 28.19
N LYS A 149 16.05 0.63 29.02
CA LYS A 149 15.40 -0.69 29.06
C LYS A 149 14.69 -0.96 27.72
N GLY A 150 14.95 -2.14 27.16
CA GLY A 150 14.26 -2.62 25.96
C GLY A 150 14.73 -2.00 24.65
N ARG A 151 15.86 -1.27 24.65
CA ARG A 151 16.50 -0.77 23.43
C ARG A 151 17.81 -1.50 23.18
N PHE A 152 17.97 -1.99 21.96
CA PHE A 152 19.11 -2.81 21.56
C PHE A 152 19.65 -2.39 20.21
N SER A 153 20.94 -2.10 20.15
CA SER A 153 21.66 -1.85 18.90
C SER A 153 22.09 -3.16 18.26
N VAL A 154 22.04 -3.20 16.93
CA VAL A 154 22.42 -4.36 16.14
C VAL A 154 23.90 -4.31 15.75
N ASN A 155 24.62 -5.36 16.11
CA ASN A 155 25.95 -5.62 15.57
C ASN A 155 25.86 -6.68 14.46
N LEU A 156 26.54 -6.41 13.35
CA LEU A 156 26.54 -7.29 12.18
C LEU A 156 27.95 -7.74 11.84
N VAL A 157 28.03 -9.00 11.42
CA VAL A 157 29.20 -9.55 10.74
C VAL A 157 29.05 -9.27 9.25
N LYS A 158 30.08 -8.69 8.62
CA LYS A 158 30.09 -8.41 7.18
C LYS A 158 29.97 -9.71 6.37
N GLY A 159 29.15 -9.70 5.33
CA GLY A 159 28.84 -10.85 4.48
C GLY A 159 27.91 -11.89 5.10
N SER A 160 27.37 -11.63 6.30
CA SER A 160 26.50 -12.57 7.01
C SER A 160 25.11 -12.71 6.40
N ALA A 161 24.41 -13.77 6.81
CA ALA A 161 22.99 -13.96 6.52
C ALA A 161 22.14 -12.75 6.93
N ALA A 162 22.42 -12.13 8.08
CA ALA A 162 21.71 -10.97 8.57
C ALA A 162 21.88 -9.74 7.66
N GLU A 163 23.10 -9.46 7.19
CA GLU A 163 23.35 -8.38 6.25
C GLU A 163 22.66 -8.65 4.91
N LYS A 164 22.73 -9.88 4.38
CA LYS A 164 22.02 -10.31 3.16
C LYS A 164 20.49 -10.26 3.28
N ALA A 165 19.98 -10.36 4.51
CA ALA A 165 18.57 -10.19 4.84
C ALA A 165 18.15 -8.72 4.99
N GLY A 166 19.06 -7.76 4.78
CA GLY A 166 18.74 -6.32 4.75
C GLY A 166 18.87 -5.61 6.08
N VAL A 167 19.39 -6.27 7.11
CA VAL A 167 19.76 -5.63 8.39
C VAL A 167 21.01 -4.77 8.17
N ARG A 168 21.08 -3.59 8.77
CA ARG A 168 22.21 -2.67 8.62
C ARG A 168 22.92 -2.42 9.96
N LYS A 169 24.20 -2.08 9.88
CA LYS A 169 25.01 -1.77 11.07
C LYS A 169 24.47 -0.48 11.69
N GLY A 170 24.28 -0.49 13.01
CA GLY A 170 23.72 0.67 13.73
C GLY A 170 22.19 0.71 13.75
N ASP A 171 21.52 -0.28 13.14
CA ASP A 171 20.08 -0.47 13.33
C ASP A 171 19.75 -0.75 14.79
N HIS A 172 18.54 -0.39 15.20
CA HIS A 172 17.95 -0.73 16.49
C HIS A 172 16.88 -1.80 16.31
N LEU A 173 16.88 -2.79 17.22
CA LEU A 173 15.88 -3.86 17.26
C LEU A 173 14.61 -3.36 17.94
N VAL A 174 13.46 -3.60 17.31
CA VAL A 174 12.13 -3.16 17.80
C VAL A 174 11.22 -4.34 18.12
N TRP A 175 11.27 -5.39 17.31
CA TRP A 175 10.40 -6.56 17.44
C TRP A 175 11.11 -7.82 16.95
N MET A 176 10.78 -8.97 17.54
CA MET A 176 11.41 -10.25 17.23
C MET A 176 10.42 -11.40 17.41
N ASN A 177 10.17 -12.17 16.34
CA ASN A 177 9.32 -13.37 16.31
C ASN A 177 7.98 -13.20 17.07
N GLY A 178 7.21 -12.17 16.73
CA GLY A 178 5.90 -11.92 17.34
C GLY A 178 5.92 -10.99 18.56
N VAL A 179 7.10 -10.69 19.13
CA VAL A 179 7.22 -9.99 20.42
C VAL A 179 7.93 -8.64 20.28
N MET A 180 7.32 -7.57 20.82
CA MET A 180 7.97 -6.26 20.95
C MET A 180 9.11 -6.32 21.96
N VAL A 181 10.27 -5.76 21.62
CA VAL A 181 11.46 -5.85 22.49
C VAL A 181 11.55 -4.74 23.54
N SER A 182 10.72 -3.70 23.44
CA SER A 182 10.66 -2.53 24.33
C SER A 182 10.52 -2.86 25.83
N HIS A 183 10.04 -4.06 26.17
CA HIS A 183 9.85 -4.50 27.54
C HIS A 183 10.79 -5.63 27.97
N LEU A 184 11.65 -6.09 27.07
CA LEU A 184 12.54 -7.24 27.31
C LEU A 184 13.82 -6.81 28.02
N THR A 185 14.31 -7.68 28.91
CA THR A 185 15.67 -7.61 29.44
C THR A 185 16.66 -8.21 28.45
N HIS A 186 17.95 -7.86 28.57
CA HIS A 186 19.01 -8.48 27.76
C HIS A 186 19.03 -10.02 27.92
N SER A 187 18.79 -10.53 29.13
CA SER A 187 18.70 -11.97 29.39
C SER A 187 17.47 -12.62 28.74
N ALA A 188 16.31 -11.93 28.71
CA ALA A 188 15.12 -12.42 28.01
C ALA A 188 15.35 -12.49 26.49
N LEU A 189 15.92 -11.42 25.91
CA LEU A 189 16.27 -11.37 24.50
C LEU A 189 17.27 -12.48 24.13
N SER A 190 18.31 -12.67 24.96
CA SER A 190 19.31 -13.72 24.76
C SER A 190 18.70 -15.13 24.78
N ARG A 191 17.71 -15.38 25.66
CA ARG A 191 16.98 -16.66 25.69
C ARG A 191 16.14 -16.85 24.42
N MET A 192 15.48 -15.80 23.94
CA MET A 192 14.72 -15.88 22.69
C MET A 192 15.64 -16.16 21.49
N MET A 193 16.80 -15.50 21.42
CA MET A 193 17.82 -15.77 20.40
C MET A 193 18.31 -17.23 20.43
N LYS A 194 18.53 -17.80 21.62
CA LYS A 194 18.93 -19.21 21.76
C LYS A 194 17.86 -20.21 21.30
N LYS A 195 16.57 -19.84 21.37
CA LYS A 195 15.47 -20.65 20.84
C LYS A 195 15.36 -20.59 19.31
N CYS A 196 16.01 -19.61 18.68
CA CYS A 196 16.04 -19.50 17.23
C CYS A 196 17.14 -20.41 16.68
N GLU A 197 16.80 -21.62 16.26
CA GLU A 197 17.79 -22.60 15.79
C GLU A 197 18.27 -22.30 14.37
N ASN A 198 17.31 -22.11 13.44
CA ASN A 198 17.58 -22.07 12.00
C ASN A 198 17.22 -20.73 11.33
N SER A 199 16.28 -19.97 11.90
CA SER A 199 15.91 -18.68 11.35
C SER A 199 15.30 -17.76 12.41
N ILE A 200 15.25 -16.47 12.08
CA ILE A 200 14.64 -15.45 12.92
C ILE A 200 14.01 -14.36 12.05
N THR A 201 12.88 -13.82 12.48
CA THR A 201 12.25 -12.65 11.85
C THR A 201 12.30 -11.48 12.83
N ILE A 202 12.91 -10.37 12.41
CA ILE A 202 13.10 -9.18 13.24
C ILE A 202 12.62 -7.92 12.54
N LEU A 203 12.15 -6.97 13.34
CA LEU A 203 11.88 -5.60 12.93
C LEU A 203 13.02 -4.71 13.40
N VAL A 204 13.63 -4.00 12.45
CA VAL A 204 14.75 -3.10 12.71
C VAL A 204 14.51 -1.74 12.07
N ILE A 205 15.09 -0.69 12.65
CA ILE A 205 15.03 0.68 12.13
C ILE A 205 16.38 1.37 12.34
N ASP A 206 16.75 2.32 11.50
CA ASP A 206 17.94 3.14 11.76
C ASP A 206 17.69 4.13 12.91
N SER A 207 18.77 4.53 13.58
CA SER A 207 18.71 5.36 14.79
C SER A 207 18.19 6.78 14.54
N GLU A 208 18.35 7.33 13.34
CA GLU A 208 17.82 8.64 12.95
C GLU A 208 16.30 8.58 12.80
N SER A 209 15.82 7.64 12.00
CA SER A 209 14.38 7.45 11.80
C SER A 209 13.69 7.07 13.10
N GLU A 210 14.29 6.23 13.95
CA GLU A 210 13.72 5.88 15.25
C GLU A 210 13.46 7.13 16.12
N LYS A 211 14.37 8.10 16.13
CA LYS A 211 14.19 9.37 16.87
C LYS A 211 12.97 10.14 16.36
N ILE A 212 12.75 10.17 15.05
CA ILE A 212 11.59 10.82 14.43
C ILE A 212 10.30 10.12 14.87
N TYR A 213 10.25 8.78 14.83
CA TYR A 213 9.09 8.02 15.34
C TYR A 213 8.82 8.32 16.82
N MET A 214 9.85 8.39 17.66
CA MET A 214 9.73 8.72 19.08
C MET A 214 9.23 10.16 19.31
N GLN A 215 9.77 11.14 18.58
CA GLN A 215 9.33 12.54 18.64
C GLN A 215 7.85 12.68 18.26
N ARG A 216 7.42 11.94 17.24
CA ARG A 216 6.02 11.85 16.80
C ARG A 216 5.11 11.06 17.76
N LYS A 217 5.67 10.42 18.80
CA LYS A 217 4.97 9.44 19.66
C LYS A 217 4.31 8.32 18.85
N MET A 218 4.89 7.99 17.70
CA MET A 218 4.40 6.96 16.79
C MET A 218 5.06 5.61 17.11
N PRO A 219 4.29 4.54 17.33
CA PRO A 219 4.85 3.20 17.51
C PRO A 219 5.42 2.69 16.19
N ILE A 220 6.52 1.95 16.28
CA ILE A 220 7.12 1.27 15.13
C ILE A 220 6.50 -0.13 15.03
N LEU A 221 5.68 -0.36 14.01
CA LEU A 221 4.89 -1.59 13.85
C LEU A 221 5.32 -2.40 12.62
N PRO A 222 5.20 -3.74 12.64
CA PRO A 222 5.45 -4.58 11.46
C PRO A 222 4.61 -4.20 10.23
N ALA A 223 3.40 -3.68 10.43
CA ALA A 223 2.52 -3.23 9.34
C ALA A 223 3.04 -1.98 8.60
N MET A 224 4.03 -1.26 9.16
CA MET A 224 4.69 -0.11 8.54
C MET A 224 5.99 -0.51 7.81
N ALA A 225 6.35 -1.79 7.85
CA ALA A 225 7.70 -2.21 7.49
C ALA A 225 7.83 -2.63 6.03
N THR A 226 9.00 -2.36 5.45
CA THR A 226 9.39 -2.96 4.18
C THR A 226 9.78 -4.42 4.41
N PRO A 227 9.22 -5.39 3.68
CA PRO A 227 9.55 -6.79 3.84
C PRO A 227 10.90 -7.13 3.19
N ASN A 228 11.79 -7.77 3.93
CA ASN A 228 13.11 -8.18 3.45
C ASN A 228 13.30 -9.69 3.64
N LYS A 229 13.51 -10.41 2.51
CA LYS A 229 13.76 -11.86 2.45
C LYS A 229 12.70 -12.72 3.18
N LEU A 230 11.46 -12.25 3.31
CA LEU A 230 10.37 -13.07 3.85
C LEU A 230 10.22 -14.38 3.03
N PRO A 231 10.14 -15.55 3.69
CA PRO A 231 10.24 -16.85 3.03
C PRO A 231 8.97 -17.23 2.26
N PHE A 232 7.83 -16.63 2.61
CA PHE A 232 6.54 -16.90 2.00
C PHE A 232 5.87 -15.59 1.59
N ARG A 233 5.19 -15.61 0.45
CA ARG A 233 4.39 -14.47 -0.04
C ARG A 233 3.03 -14.95 -0.47
N ALA A 234 2.01 -14.17 -0.12
CA ALA A 234 0.69 -14.35 -0.71
C ALA A 234 0.76 -13.98 -2.21
N ARG A 235 0.00 -14.70 -3.03
CA ARG A 235 0.01 -14.56 -4.49
C ARG A 235 -1.38 -14.20 -4.97
N LYS A 236 -1.48 -13.09 -5.71
CA LYS A 236 -2.73 -12.71 -6.38
C LYS A 236 -2.78 -13.35 -7.77
N LEU A 237 -3.74 -14.23 -7.96
CA LEU A 237 -3.98 -14.97 -9.20
C LEU A 237 -5.15 -14.32 -9.94
N ARG A 238 -4.99 -14.11 -11.25
CA ARG A 238 -6.07 -13.65 -12.13
C ARG A 238 -6.58 -14.82 -12.95
N LEU A 239 -7.83 -15.22 -12.73
CA LEU A 239 -8.46 -16.31 -13.46
C LEU A 239 -9.49 -15.76 -14.44
N ILE A 240 -9.55 -16.35 -15.62
CA ILE A 240 -10.57 -16.06 -16.65
C ILE A 240 -11.35 -17.35 -16.89
N SER A 241 -12.66 -17.34 -16.68
CA SER A 241 -13.49 -18.54 -16.77
C SER A 241 -13.42 -19.14 -18.18
N GLY A 242 -13.23 -20.45 -18.27
CA GLY A 242 -13.44 -21.23 -19.47
C GLY A 242 -14.90 -21.71 -19.61
N PRO A 243 -15.20 -22.53 -20.63
CA PRO A 243 -16.51 -23.15 -20.81
C PRO A 243 -16.95 -23.97 -19.58
N GLU A 244 -15.99 -24.67 -18.96
CA GLU A 244 -16.17 -25.51 -17.76
C GLU A 244 -15.93 -24.72 -16.45
N GLY A 245 -15.94 -23.37 -16.50
CA GLY A 245 -15.64 -22.52 -15.35
C GLY A 245 -14.15 -22.34 -15.09
N TYR A 246 -13.74 -22.26 -13.83
CA TYR A 246 -12.36 -21.94 -13.45
C TYR A 246 -11.44 -23.17 -13.30
N GLY A 247 -12.01 -24.37 -13.12
CA GLY A 247 -11.28 -25.65 -13.02
C GLY A 247 -10.51 -25.86 -11.71
N PHE A 248 -11.16 -25.54 -10.58
CA PHE A 248 -10.69 -25.90 -9.24
C PHE A 248 -11.87 -26.14 -8.31
N LEU A 249 -11.64 -26.90 -7.24
CA LEU A 249 -12.56 -27.10 -6.13
C LEU A 249 -12.15 -26.27 -4.92
N LEU A 250 -13.13 -25.64 -4.26
CA LEU A 250 -12.91 -25.02 -2.95
C LEU A 250 -13.42 -25.94 -1.86
N ARG A 251 -12.57 -26.33 -0.91
CA ARG A 251 -12.95 -27.13 0.25
C ARG A 251 -12.74 -26.36 1.54
N LEU A 252 -13.58 -26.62 2.54
CA LEU A 252 -13.33 -26.20 3.91
C LEU A 252 -12.65 -27.35 4.66
N GLU A 253 -11.38 -27.19 4.99
CA GLU A 253 -10.59 -28.21 5.69
C GLU A 253 -10.26 -27.75 7.10
N LYS A 254 -10.31 -28.67 8.07
CA LYS A 254 -9.96 -28.39 9.48
C LYS A 254 -8.54 -28.86 9.77
N THR A 255 -7.75 -28.01 10.40
CA THR A 255 -6.44 -28.40 10.93
C THR A 255 -6.59 -29.21 12.22
N PRO A 256 -5.54 -29.95 12.63
CA PRO A 256 -5.51 -30.63 13.92
C PRO A 256 -5.75 -29.70 15.12
N SER A 257 -5.45 -28.41 14.97
CA SER A 257 -5.70 -27.38 15.98
C SER A 257 -7.17 -26.91 16.04
N GLY A 258 -8.04 -27.41 15.16
CA GLY A 258 -9.45 -27.05 15.11
C GLY A 258 -9.78 -25.85 14.21
N ASN A 259 -8.76 -25.16 13.67
CA ASN A 259 -8.97 -24.04 12.75
C ASN A 259 -9.44 -24.55 11.40
N ALA A 260 -10.42 -23.89 10.78
CA ALA A 260 -10.91 -24.26 9.47
C ALA A 260 -10.43 -23.25 8.42
N TYR A 261 -9.90 -23.74 7.31
CA TYR A 261 -9.42 -22.91 6.20
C TYR A 261 -10.05 -23.33 4.88
N HIS A 262 -10.21 -22.36 3.99
CA HIS A 262 -10.64 -22.62 2.63
C HIS A 262 -9.44 -22.99 1.76
N VAL A 263 -9.41 -24.25 1.32
CA VAL A 263 -8.30 -24.85 0.59
C VAL A 263 -8.69 -25.07 -0.85
N LEU A 264 -7.79 -24.70 -1.75
CA LEU A 264 -7.91 -24.94 -3.19
C LEU A 264 -7.48 -26.38 -3.48
N ARG A 265 -8.37 -27.16 -4.09
CA ARG A 265 -8.18 -28.57 -4.37
C ARG A 265 -8.57 -28.92 -5.79
N GLU A 266 -8.12 -30.07 -6.26
CA GLU A 266 -8.57 -30.66 -7.54
C GLU A 266 -8.44 -29.64 -8.67
N VAL A 267 -7.25 -29.06 -8.80
CA VAL A 267 -6.94 -28.12 -9.89
C VAL A 267 -6.82 -28.93 -11.17
N ASP A 268 -7.77 -28.75 -12.09
CA ASP A 268 -7.85 -29.54 -13.31
C ASP A 268 -6.69 -29.20 -14.26
N SER A 269 -6.10 -30.21 -14.90
CA SER A 269 -5.05 -30.02 -15.89
C SER A 269 -5.55 -29.22 -17.09
N GLY A 270 -4.79 -28.20 -17.50
CA GLY A 270 -5.17 -27.29 -18.57
C GLY A 270 -6.31 -26.33 -18.21
N SER A 271 -6.70 -26.22 -16.94
CA SER A 271 -7.72 -25.27 -16.49
C SER A 271 -7.22 -23.82 -16.47
N PRO A 272 -8.14 -22.83 -16.42
CA PRO A 272 -7.78 -21.47 -16.08
C PRO A 272 -7.04 -21.33 -14.74
N ALA A 273 -7.41 -22.12 -13.73
CA ALA A 273 -6.76 -22.14 -12.43
C ALA A 273 -5.29 -22.59 -12.51
N GLU A 274 -5.02 -23.71 -13.17
CA GLU A 274 -3.64 -24.21 -13.38
C GLU A 274 -2.81 -23.18 -14.17
N ARG A 275 -3.37 -22.62 -15.25
CA ARG A 275 -2.69 -21.58 -16.05
C ARG A 275 -2.39 -20.31 -15.26
N ALA A 276 -3.24 -19.95 -14.30
CA ALA A 276 -2.98 -18.83 -13.39
C ALA A 276 -1.90 -19.15 -12.34
N GLY A 277 -1.43 -20.41 -12.28
CA GLY A 277 -0.43 -20.90 -11.34
C GLY A 277 -1.00 -21.28 -9.99
N MET A 278 -2.31 -21.57 -9.90
CA MET A 278 -2.94 -22.10 -8.70
C MET A 278 -2.32 -23.46 -8.35
N GLN A 279 -2.01 -23.67 -7.08
CA GLN A 279 -1.47 -24.95 -6.60
C GLN A 279 -2.48 -25.65 -5.69
N ASP A 280 -2.64 -26.97 -5.87
CA ASP A 280 -3.43 -27.79 -4.96
C ASP A 280 -2.88 -27.71 -3.53
N GLY A 281 -3.76 -27.51 -2.56
CA GLY A 281 -3.43 -27.37 -1.15
C GLY A 281 -3.10 -25.93 -0.71
N GLU A 282 -3.15 -24.93 -1.61
CA GLU A 282 -3.04 -23.52 -1.20
C GLU A 282 -4.31 -23.04 -0.47
N ILE A 283 -4.11 -22.14 0.50
CA ILE A 283 -5.16 -21.50 1.28
C ILE A 283 -5.62 -20.23 0.60
N LEU A 284 -6.93 -20.08 0.47
CA LEU A 284 -7.60 -18.88 0.00
C LEU A 284 -7.58 -17.78 1.08
N LEU A 285 -7.07 -16.60 0.74
CA LEU A 285 -7.01 -15.44 1.61
C LEU A 285 -8.00 -14.33 1.19
N GLU A 286 -8.15 -14.08 -0.12
CA GLU A 286 -9.06 -13.05 -0.64
C GLU A 286 -9.73 -13.49 -1.95
N VAL A 287 -10.95 -13.00 -2.17
CA VAL A 287 -11.66 -13.03 -3.47
C VAL A 287 -11.93 -11.58 -3.87
N ASN A 288 -11.47 -11.19 -5.07
CA ASN A 288 -11.56 -9.83 -5.60
C ASN A 288 -11.04 -8.72 -4.65
N GLY A 289 -10.02 -9.05 -3.86
CA GLY A 289 -9.41 -8.12 -2.90
C GLY A 289 -10.14 -8.00 -1.57
N GLU A 290 -11.21 -8.77 -1.36
CA GLU A 290 -11.93 -8.87 -0.10
C GLU A 290 -11.51 -10.14 0.66
N SER A 291 -11.11 -9.99 1.92
CA SER A 291 -10.71 -11.10 2.79
C SER A 291 -11.84 -12.09 3.05
N VAL A 292 -11.48 -13.37 3.13
CA VAL A 292 -12.42 -14.48 3.39
C VAL A 292 -12.47 -14.91 4.86
N ASP A 293 -11.62 -14.39 5.74
CA ASP A 293 -11.44 -14.88 7.12
C ASP A 293 -12.73 -14.86 7.97
N SER A 294 -13.68 -14.00 7.64
CA SER A 294 -14.95 -13.82 8.38
C SER A 294 -16.17 -14.39 7.65
N LEU A 295 -15.97 -15.05 6.51
CA LEU A 295 -17.05 -15.49 5.64
C LEU A 295 -17.33 -16.97 5.81
N ARG A 296 -18.59 -17.33 5.58
CA ARG A 296 -19.00 -18.73 5.50
C ARG A 296 -18.59 -19.31 4.15
N HIS A 297 -18.43 -20.63 4.10
CA HIS A 297 -18.00 -21.33 2.91
C HIS A 297 -18.88 -21.02 1.68
N ASP A 298 -20.19 -21.04 1.85
CA ASP A 298 -21.15 -20.79 0.77
C ASP A 298 -21.14 -19.33 0.29
N GLU A 299 -20.91 -18.36 1.19
CA GLU A 299 -20.76 -16.95 0.82
C GLU A 299 -19.54 -16.74 -0.07
N ILE A 300 -18.43 -17.44 0.21
CA ILE A 300 -17.22 -17.37 -0.61
C ILE A 300 -17.46 -18.01 -1.97
N VAL A 301 -18.10 -19.18 -2.00
CA VAL A 301 -18.47 -19.86 -3.25
C VAL A 301 -19.37 -18.96 -4.10
N GLU A 302 -20.35 -18.31 -3.48
CA GLU A 302 -21.21 -17.34 -4.15
C GLU A 302 -20.42 -16.16 -4.71
N ARG A 303 -19.49 -15.57 -3.95
CA ARG A 303 -18.63 -14.48 -4.45
C ARG A 303 -17.80 -14.89 -5.66
N VAL A 304 -17.22 -16.09 -5.65
CA VAL A 304 -16.46 -16.62 -6.79
C VAL A 304 -17.39 -16.80 -8.01
N ARG A 305 -18.60 -17.32 -7.81
CA ARG A 305 -19.58 -17.51 -8.90
C ARG A 305 -20.08 -16.18 -9.48
N LEU A 306 -20.40 -15.21 -8.61
CA LEU A 306 -20.87 -13.89 -9.01
C LEU A 306 -19.80 -13.05 -9.72
N SER A 307 -18.52 -13.42 -9.60
CA SER A 307 -17.42 -12.80 -10.35
C SER A 307 -17.53 -13.00 -11.87
N GLY A 308 -18.31 -13.98 -12.32
CA GLY A 308 -18.64 -14.20 -13.73
C GLY A 308 -17.44 -14.66 -14.56
N LYS A 309 -16.98 -13.84 -15.51
CA LYS A 309 -15.88 -14.21 -16.43
C LYS A 309 -14.47 -14.05 -15.85
N GLN A 310 -14.30 -13.25 -14.81
CA GLN A 310 -12.99 -12.95 -14.25
C GLN A 310 -13.06 -12.89 -12.73
N VAL A 311 -12.12 -13.54 -12.06
CA VAL A 311 -11.98 -13.48 -10.60
C VAL A 311 -10.50 -13.28 -10.24
N PHE A 312 -10.25 -12.47 -9.22
CA PHE A 312 -8.95 -12.39 -8.57
C PHE A 312 -8.97 -13.19 -7.28
N ILE A 313 -8.04 -14.11 -7.14
CA ILE A 313 -7.93 -14.99 -5.98
C ILE A 313 -6.55 -14.78 -5.35
N THR A 314 -6.51 -14.39 -4.08
CA THR A 314 -5.24 -14.28 -3.33
C THR A 314 -5.02 -15.54 -2.52
N THR A 315 -3.89 -16.22 -2.70
CA THR A 315 -3.58 -17.52 -2.08
C THR A 315 -2.26 -17.50 -1.31
N ILE A 316 -2.08 -18.45 -0.41
CA ILE A 316 -0.78 -18.75 0.22
C ILE A 316 -0.65 -20.25 0.51
N SER A 317 0.57 -20.76 0.56
CA SER A 317 0.81 -22.13 1.01
C SER A 317 0.47 -22.31 2.50
N GLN A 318 0.14 -23.55 2.89
CA GLN A 318 -0.14 -23.90 4.29
C GLN A 318 1.03 -23.53 5.22
N SER A 319 2.27 -23.81 4.80
CA SER A 319 3.48 -23.43 5.54
C SER A 319 3.64 -21.92 5.66
N GLY A 320 3.26 -21.17 4.62
CA GLY A 320 3.28 -19.72 4.62
C GLY A 320 2.28 -19.12 5.60
N LEU A 321 1.04 -19.61 5.61
CA LEU A 321 0.06 -19.17 6.60
C LEU A 321 0.52 -19.49 8.02
N GLY A 322 1.07 -20.70 8.24
CA GLY A 322 1.64 -21.09 9.53
C GLY A 322 2.75 -20.14 9.99
N PHE A 323 3.65 -19.74 9.08
CA PHE A 323 4.70 -18.76 9.37
C PHE A 323 4.12 -17.40 9.82
N TYR A 324 3.16 -16.84 9.08
CA TYR A 324 2.58 -15.54 9.43
C TYR A 324 1.75 -15.58 10.72
N ASN A 325 1.02 -16.67 10.96
CA ASN A 325 0.28 -16.89 12.21
C ASN A 325 1.22 -16.92 13.43
N GLN A 326 2.37 -17.59 13.33
CA GLN A 326 3.37 -17.58 14.41
C GLN A 326 3.92 -16.18 14.71
N LEU A 327 3.94 -15.30 13.72
CA LEU A 327 4.36 -13.91 13.88
C LEU A 327 3.22 -12.99 14.34
N GLY A 328 1.97 -13.47 14.35
CA GLY A 328 0.78 -12.63 14.60
C GLY A 328 0.56 -11.58 13.50
N LEU A 329 0.96 -11.88 12.25
CA LEU A 329 0.86 -10.99 11.10
C LEU A 329 -0.09 -11.55 10.06
N SER A 330 -0.74 -10.68 9.30
CA SER A 330 -1.48 -11.12 8.10
C SER A 330 -0.50 -11.28 6.92
N PRO A 331 -0.55 -12.39 6.16
CA PRO A 331 0.23 -12.52 4.92
C PRO A 331 -0.09 -11.42 3.90
N LEU A 332 -1.30 -10.87 3.96
CA LEU A 332 -1.78 -9.84 3.03
C LEU A 332 -1.10 -8.49 3.25
N LEU A 333 -0.43 -8.26 4.38
CA LEU A 333 0.41 -7.07 4.60
C LEU A 333 1.56 -6.97 3.59
N PHE A 334 2.05 -8.11 3.11
CA PHE A 334 3.20 -8.21 2.21
C PHE A 334 2.83 -8.85 0.88
N CYS A 335 1.53 -8.89 0.56
CA CYS A 335 1.06 -9.26 -0.76
C CYS A 335 1.33 -8.06 -1.68
N ASP A 336 2.31 -8.18 -2.57
CA ASP A 336 2.57 -7.12 -3.53
C ASP A 336 1.31 -6.93 -4.39
N SER A 337 0.80 -5.68 -4.50
CA SER A 337 -0.18 -5.33 -5.52
C SER A 337 0.42 -5.36 -6.94
N GLU A 338 1.74 -5.52 -7.06
CA GLU A 338 2.52 -5.21 -8.27
C GLU A 338 3.32 -6.40 -8.88
N THR A 339 3.44 -7.56 -8.23
CA THR A 339 4.26 -8.67 -8.81
C THR A 339 3.62 -9.42 -9.97
N ALA A 340 2.40 -9.09 -10.37
CA ALA A 340 1.80 -9.57 -11.62
C ALA A 340 2.36 -8.85 -12.88
N GLU A 341 3.02 -7.70 -12.73
CA GLU A 341 3.48 -6.89 -13.86
C GLU A 341 4.94 -7.20 -14.26
N LYS A 342 5.78 -7.69 -13.34
CA LYS A 342 7.21 -7.95 -13.61
C LYS A 342 7.55 -9.27 -14.31
N LYS A 343 6.57 -10.15 -14.54
CA LYS A 343 6.82 -11.44 -15.25
C LYS A 343 6.44 -11.42 -16.74
N MET A 344 5.95 -10.30 -17.26
CA MET A 344 5.52 -10.19 -18.67
C MET A 344 6.46 -9.31 -19.53
N GLU A 345 7.56 -8.80 -18.95
CA GLU A 345 8.52 -7.92 -19.64
C GLU A 345 9.65 -8.66 -20.40
N GLU A 346 9.74 -10.00 -20.37
CA GLU A 346 10.83 -10.73 -21.07
C GLU A 346 10.46 -11.34 -22.43
N ILE A 347 9.31 -11.02 -23.02
CA ILE A 347 8.98 -11.48 -24.38
C ILE A 347 8.38 -10.34 -25.20
N ASN A 348 9.21 -9.38 -25.60
CA ASN A 348 8.88 -8.52 -26.74
C ASN A 348 9.91 -8.73 -27.85
N VAL A 349 9.50 -9.60 -28.78
CA VAL A 349 10.06 -9.72 -30.12
C VAL A 349 9.81 -8.40 -30.85
N GLU A 350 10.89 -7.87 -31.44
CA GLU A 350 10.91 -6.73 -32.36
C GLU A 350 9.78 -6.80 -33.38
N LEU A 351 8.93 -5.77 -33.44
CA LEU A 351 8.23 -5.39 -34.68
C LEU A 351 7.97 -3.88 -34.64
N SER A 352 8.77 -3.13 -35.39
CA SER A 352 8.42 -1.76 -35.81
C SER A 352 7.26 -1.81 -36.82
N PRO A 353 6.43 -0.75 -36.91
CA PRO A 353 6.59 0.14 -38.06
C PRO A 353 6.24 1.63 -37.83
N LYS A 354 6.69 2.40 -38.82
CA LYS A 354 6.73 3.86 -39.01
C LYS A 354 5.36 4.56 -39.13
N GLY A 355 5.34 5.86 -38.78
CA GLY A 355 4.36 6.85 -39.25
C GLY A 355 4.61 8.29 -38.75
N ASN A 356 5.16 9.14 -39.62
CA ASN A 356 5.36 10.62 -39.56
C ASN A 356 4.08 11.41 -39.16
N ASN A 357 4.03 12.68 -38.68
CA ASN A 357 4.95 13.82 -38.62
C ASN A 357 4.32 14.90 -37.68
N GLY A 358 5.12 15.70 -36.96
CA GLY A 358 4.64 16.99 -36.40
C GLY A 358 5.34 17.54 -35.14
N LEU A 359 6.50 18.18 -35.31
CA LEU A 359 7.09 19.35 -34.59
C LEU A 359 6.87 19.70 -33.09
N SER A 360 6.24 18.86 -32.29
CA SER A 360 6.36 18.85 -30.83
C SER A 360 6.24 17.40 -30.42
N GLY A 361 6.91 16.94 -29.36
CA GLY A 361 6.90 15.52 -28.95
C GLY A 361 5.51 14.97 -28.53
N SER A 362 4.42 15.71 -28.81
CA SER A 362 3.05 15.37 -28.49
C SER A 362 2.33 14.66 -29.64
N ARG A 363 1.40 13.79 -29.26
CA ARG A 363 0.54 12.99 -30.13
C ARG A 363 -0.91 13.27 -29.74
N LEU A 364 -1.75 13.61 -30.73
CA LEU A 364 -3.19 13.76 -30.51
C LEU A 364 -3.89 12.43 -30.80
N CYS A 365 -4.36 11.76 -29.76
CA CYS A 365 -5.02 10.48 -29.82
C CYS A 365 -6.54 10.65 -29.74
N THR A 366 -7.27 10.26 -30.78
CA THR A 366 -8.74 10.23 -30.75
C THR A 366 -9.22 8.82 -30.41
N VAL A 367 -9.82 8.65 -29.23
CA VAL A 367 -10.24 7.37 -28.69
C VAL A 367 -11.75 7.23 -28.76
N LYS A 368 -12.25 6.23 -29.48
CA LYS A 368 -13.67 5.86 -29.49
C LYS A 368 -13.93 4.83 -28.40
N LYS A 369 -15.03 4.99 -27.65
CA LYS A 369 -15.44 4.08 -26.58
C LYS A 369 -15.96 2.77 -27.18
N ASP A 370 -15.43 1.64 -26.73
CA ASP A 370 -15.94 0.30 -27.01
C ASP A 370 -16.77 -0.22 -25.81
N PRO A 371 -17.39 -1.42 -25.89
CA PRO A 371 -18.18 -1.97 -24.79
C PRO A 371 -17.42 -2.14 -23.46
N LEU A 372 -16.08 -2.19 -23.49
CA LEU A 372 -15.21 -2.27 -22.31
C LEU A 372 -14.67 -0.89 -21.88
N GLY A 373 -15.09 0.19 -22.55
CA GLY A 373 -14.70 1.56 -22.26
C GLY A 373 -13.69 2.12 -23.27
N PHE A 374 -12.83 3.03 -22.82
CA PHE A 374 -11.82 3.64 -23.70
C PHE A 374 -10.52 2.82 -23.77
N GLY A 375 -10.36 1.77 -22.97
CA GLY A 375 -9.22 0.86 -23.05
C GLY A 375 -7.88 1.46 -22.57
N PHE A 376 -7.92 2.41 -21.63
CA PHE A 376 -6.74 2.91 -20.93
C PHE A 376 -7.09 3.32 -19.48
N ARG A 377 -6.09 3.44 -18.60
CA ARG A 377 -6.21 4.00 -17.25
C ARG A 377 -5.35 5.27 -17.11
N LEU A 378 -5.80 6.16 -16.23
CA LEU A 378 -5.12 7.39 -15.86
C LEU A 378 -4.63 7.28 -14.42
N ASP A 379 -3.49 7.90 -14.12
CA ASP A 379 -2.98 8.04 -12.77
C ASP A 379 -2.24 9.38 -12.58
N SER A 380 -2.04 9.78 -11.33
CA SER A 380 -1.41 11.02 -10.92
C SER A 380 0.11 10.93 -10.94
N LEU A 381 0.79 12.01 -11.32
CA LEU A 381 2.25 12.04 -11.29
C LEU A 381 2.76 12.11 -9.83
N PRO A 382 3.67 11.21 -9.39
CA PRO A 382 4.05 11.07 -7.97
C PRO A 382 4.74 12.28 -7.32
N GLN A 383 5.16 13.29 -8.09
CA GLN A 383 5.99 14.41 -7.61
C GLN A 383 5.52 15.79 -8.09
N ARG A 384 4.41 15.88 -8.82
CA ARG A 384 3.86 17.15 -9.34
C ARG A 384 2.40 16.99 -9.75
N ARG A 385 1.71 18.12 -9.93
CA ARG A 385 0.41 18.14 -10.61
C ARG A 385 0.56 17.61 -12.05
N GLY A 386 -0.45 16.90 -12.51
CA GLY A 386 -0.50 16.28 -13.83
C GLY A 386 -0.90 14.80 -13.81
N THR A 387 -1.39 14.34 -14.96
CA THR A 387 -1.95 13.00 -15.14
C THR A 387 -1.18 12.28 -16.25
N PHE A 388 -1.00 10.97 -16.13
CA PHE A 388 -0.38 10.14 -17.16
C PHE A 388 -1.20 8.87 -17.43
N ILE A 389 -0.95 8.24 -18.57
CA ILE A 389 -1.53 6.96 -18.97
C ILE A 389 -0.82 5.85 -18.20
N SER A 390 -1.47 5.30 -17.18
CA SER A 390 -0.91 4.24 -16.34
C SER A 390 -1.06 2.85 -16.94
N GLU A 391 -2.06 2.64 -17.79
CA GLU A 391 -2.28 1.37 -18.48
C GLU A 391 -2.93 1.62 -19.84
N VAL A 392 -2.60 0.79 -20.82
CA VAL A 392 -3.31 0.71 -22.10
C VAL A 392 -3.69 -0.75 -22.34
N GLY A 393 -4.98 -1.02 -22.50
CA GLY A 393 -5.48 -2.37 -22.73
C GLY A 393 -5.00 -2.93 -24.07
N SER A 394 -4.39 -4.11 -24.05
CA SER A 394 -3.93 -4.79 -25.27
C SER A 394 -5.09 -5.06 -26.23
N GLY A 395 -4.94 -4.63 -27.49
CA GLY A 395 -5.98 -4.66 -28.51
C GLY A 395 -7.15 -3.70 -28.26
N GLY A 396 -7.12 -2.90 -27.19
CA GLY A 396 -8.20 -2.00 -26.79
C GLY A 396 -8.24 -0.68 -27.57
N SER A 397 -9.31 0.10 -27.37
CA SER A 397 -9.50 1.37 -28.07
C SER A 397 -8.36 2.37 -27.86
N GLY A 398 -7.80 2.45 -26.66
CA GLY A 398 -6.65 3.31 -26.34
C GLY A 398 -5.41 2.94 -27.13
N GLN A 399 -5.08 1.64 -27.23
CA GLN A 399 -3.90 1.19 -28.00
C GLN A 399 -4.08 1.47 -29.50
N ARG A 400 -5.27 1.19 -30.04
CA ARG A 400 -5.59 1.47 -31.46
C ARG A 400 -5.54 2.97 -31.79
N ALA A 401 -5.79 3.83 -30.80
CA ALA A 401 -5.69 5.27 -30.91
C ALA A 401 -4.25 5.81 -30.75
N GLY A 402 -3.27 4.94 -30.46
CA GLY A 402 -1.87 5.30 -30.34
C GLY A 402 -1.44 5.77 -28.95
N LEU A 403 -2.23 5.51 -27.90
CA LEU A 403 -1.80 5.77 -26.52
C LEU A 403 -0.74 4.76 -26.09
N ALA A 404 0.29 5.24 -25.38
CA ALA A 404 1.30 4.40 -24.75
C ALA A 404 1.28 4.55 -23.23
N VAL A 405 1.67 3.48 -22.53
CA VAL A 405 1.88 3.53 -21.08
C VAL A 405 3.03 4.50 -20.77
N GLY A 406 2.82 5.37 -19.78
CA GLY A 406 3.77 6.42 -19.39
C GLY A 406 3.57 7.76 -20.10
N ASP A 407 2.68 7.83 -21.09
CA ASP A 407 2.36 9.09 -21.76
C ASP A 407 1.72 10.10 -20.81
N VAL A 408 2.24 11.32 -20.76
CA VAL A 408 1.68 12.43 -19.98
C VAL A 408 0.52 13.03 -20.75
N VAL A 409 -0.62 13.22 -20.10
CA VAL A 409 -1.81 13.84 -20.70
C VAL A 409 -1.71 15.35 -20.53
N LEU A 410 -1.66 16.06 -21.65
CA LEU A 410 -1.60 17.52 -21.71
C LEU A 410 -3.01 18.12 -21.81
N GLU A 411 -3.87 17.52 -22.64
CA GLU A 411 -5.23 17.99 -22.86
C GLU A 411 -6.25 16.84 -22.96
N VAL A 412 -7.48 17.11 -22.52
CA VAL A 412 -8.66 16.26 -22.73
C VAL A 412 -9.75 17.07 -23.41
N ASN A 413 -10.17 16.69 -24.61
CA ASN A 413 -11.17 17.39 -25.42
C ASN A 413 -10.87 18.89 -25.59
N GLY A 414 -9.59 19.23 -25.80
CA GLY A 414 -9.12 20.62 -25.94
C GLY A 414 -9.01 21.41 -24.64
N ASN A 415 -9.22 20.78 -23.47
CA ASN A 415 -9.00 21.41 -22.18
C ASN A 415 -7.63 21.02 -21.64
N ASN A 416 -6.77 21.99 -21.34
CA ASN A 416 -5.50 21.74 -20.65
C ASN A 416 -5.74 21.11 -19.26
N VAL A 417 -4.98 20.06 -18.95
CA VAL A 417 -5.08 19.28 -17.72
C VAL A 417 -3.75 19.12 -16.98
N GLU A 418 -2.68 19.78 -17.42
CA GLU A 418 -1.33 19.64 -16.85
C GLU A 418 -1.30 19.99 -15.35
N GLU A 419 -2.11 20.97 -14.93
CA GLU A 419 -2.19 21.44 -13.54
C GLU A 419 -3.47 20.99 -12.80
N LYS A 420 -4.25 20.06 -13.38
CA LYS A 420 -5.50 19.56 -12.80
C LYS A 420 -5.30 18.30 -11.96
N TYR A 421 -6.19 18.08 -10.98
CA TYR A 421 -6.21 16.86 -10.19
C TYR A 421 -6.76 15.70 -11.03
N LEU A 422 -6.31 14.47 -10.73
CA LEU A 422 -6.74 13.25 -11.43
C LEU A 422 -8.26 13.12 -11.50
N ALA A 423 -8.97 13.48 -10.42
CA ALA A 423 -10.44 13.46 -10.39
C ALA A 423 -11.09 14.34 -11.46
N ASP A 424 -10.55 15.55 -11.68
CA ASP A 424 -11.06 16.48 -12.69
C ASP A 424 -10.79 15.97 -14.11
N VAL A 425 -9.62 15.38 -14.34
CA VAL A 425 -9.26 14.78 -15.63
C VAL A 425 -10.16 13.58 -15.94
N ILE A 426 -10.43 12.73 -14.94
CA ILE A 426 -11.38 11.61 -15.06
C ILE A 426 -12.78 12.13 -15.39
N ASN A 427 -13.21 13.22 -14.77
CA ASN A 427 -14.52 13.83 -15.05
C ASN A 427 -14.58 14.37 -16.49
N LEU A 428 -13.53 15.02 -16.99
CA LEU A 428 -13.45 15.47 -18.39
C LEU A 428 -13.53 14.30 -19.39
N VAL A 429 -12.87 13.18 -19.08
CA VAL A 429 -12.94 11.96 -19.89
C VAL A 429 -14.34 11.34 -19.87
N LYS A 430 -14.99 11.27 -18.70
CA LYS A 430 -16.35 10.74 -18.55
C LYS A 430 -17.39 11.59 -19.29
N ASN A 431 -17.24 12.91 -19.24
CA ASN A 431 -18.14 13.86 -19.90
C ASN A 431 -17.96 13.92 -21.42
N GLY A 432 -16.86 13.36 -21.94
CA GLY A 432 -16.57 13.30 -23.38
C GLY A 432 -17.42 12.29 -24.17
N GLY A 433 -18.37 11.59 -23.54
CA GLY A 433 -19.33 10.73 -24.25
C GLY A 433 -18.70 9.47 -24.86
N SER A 434 -18.95 9.19 -26.14
CA SER A 434 -18.48 7.99 -26.84
C SER A 434 -17.20 8.17 -27.64
N CYS A 435 -16.63 9.38 -27.69
CA CYS A 435 -15.40 9.69 -28.40
C CYS A 435 -14.68 10.85 -27.73
N ILE A 436 -13.41 10.68 -27.40
CA ILE A 436 -12.58 11.70 -26.74
C ILE A 436 -11.31 11.98 -27.53
N SER A 437 -10.79 13.19 -27.44
CA SER A 437 -9.44 13.53 -27.90
C SER A 437 -8.51 13.75 -26.71
N LEU A 438 -7.33 13.13 -26.76
CA LEU A 438 -6.28 13.27 -25.76
C LEU A 438 -5.03 13.78 -26.44
N LEU A 439 -4.53 14.94 -26.01
CA LEU A 439 -3.18 15.37 -26.39
C LEU A 439 -2.22 14.78 -25.36
N VAL A 440 -1.35 13.89 -25.81
CA VAL A 440 -0.40 13.17 -24.93
C VAL A 440 1.03 13.38 -25.38
N MET A 441 1.99 13.28 -24.46
CA MET A 441 3.41 13.42 -24.76
C MET A 441 4.21 12.37 -23.99
N GLU A 442 5.25 11.82 -24.63
CA GLU A 442 6.16 10.90 -23.95
C GLU A 442 6.81 11.60 -22.74
N ARG A 443 6.85 10.92 -21.59
CA ARG A 443 7.35 11.48 -20.33
C ARG A 443 8.74 12.12 -20.44
N THR A 444 9.68 11.49 -21.15
CA THR A 444 11.05 12.01 -21.33
C THR A 444 11.07 13.33 -22.12
N SER A 445 10.17 13.48 -23.09
CA SER A 445 10.02 14.69 -23.88
C SER A 445 9.34 15.80 -23.08
N TYR A 446 8.33 15.44 -22.29
CA TYR A 446 7.63 16.35 -21.40
C TYR A 446 8.56 16.94 -20.33
N ASP A 447 9.40 16.10 -19.70
CA ASP A 447 10.36 16.56 -18.69
C ASP A 447 11.38 17.55 -19.27
N LYS A 448 11.93 17.25 -20.45
CA LYS A 448 12.85 18.16 -21.17
C LYS A 448 12.19 19.50 -21.53
N GLN A 449 10.90 19.48 -21.87
CA GLN A 449 10.15 20.70 -22.18
C GLN A 449 9.95 21.55 -20.92
N LYS A 450 9.58 20.94 -19.79
CA LYS A 450 9.40 21.64 -18.51
C LYS A 450 10.73 22.19 -17.95
N GLU A 451 11.84 21.50 -18.16
CA GLU A 451 13.17 22.01 -17.82
C GLU A 451 13.54 23.26 -18.63
N LYS A 452 13.23 23.26 -19.94
CA LYS A 452 13.43 24.44 -20.80
C LYS A 452 12.53 25.62 -20.40
N GLU A 453 11.26 25.37 -20.11
CA GLU A 453 10.32 26.40 -19.62
C GLU A 453 10.79 27.03 -18.30
N ARG A 454 11.28 26.21 -17.35
CA ARG A 454 11.88 26.70 -16.08
C ARG A 454 13.18 27.49 -16.30
N SER A 455 13.99 27.09 -17.28
CA SER A 455 15.23 27.82 -17.61
C SER A 455 14.97 29.16 -18.30
N ALA A 456 13.85 29.28 -19.04
CA ALA A 456 13.46 30.51 -19.71
C ALA A 456 12.75 31.51 -18.78
N SER A 457 11.98 31.04 -17.79
CA SER A 457 11.35 31.91 -16.78
C SER A 457 12.36 32.58 -15.84
N ASN A 458 13.54 31.99 -15.64
CA ASN A 458 14.59 32.57 -14.78
C ASN A 458 15.43 33.66 -15.46
N VAL A 459 15.24 33.91 -16.76
CA VAL A 459 16.01 34.92 -17.52
C VAL A 459 15.23 36.23 -17.72
N THR A 460 13.94 36.26 -17.35
CA THR A 460 13.08 37.44 -17.55
C THR A 460 12.87 38.30 -16.29
N ASP A 461 13.47 37.92 -15.16
CA ASP A 461 13.38 38.63 -13.87
C ASP A 461 14.78 39.10 -13.37
N SER A 462 15.67 39.50 -14.28
CA SER A 462 16.99 40.09 -13.96
C SER A 462 17.18 41.47 -14.56
#